data_AF-A0A8E2EP95-F1
#
_entry.id   AF-A0A8E2EP95-F1
#
_cell.length_a   1.000
_cell.length_b   1.000
_cell.length_c   1.000
_cell.angle_alpha   90.00
_cell.angle_beta   90.00
_cell.angle_gamma   90.00
#
_symmetry.space_group_name_H-M   'P 1'
#
loop_
_entity.id
_entity.type
_entity.pdbx_description
1 polymer ?
#
loop_
_entity_poly.entity_id
_entity_poly.type
_entity_poly.pdbx_seq_one_letter_code
_entity_poly.pdbx_strand_id
1 'polypeptide(L)'
;MPTAALSEKDQDRKKLLASLHDRTVRVRNLRPLFQEWLTKVSPYLDRMREDITAWLGNALPAGKVLDALKASDFGYFGATRWPYAPFEKLRVVTYLAVWVYSPT
;
A
#
# COMPACT_ATOMS: atom_id res chain seq x y z
N MET A 1 10.17 5.39 43.52
CA MET A 1 9.53 4.47 42.56
C MET A 1 10.62 3.87 41.68
N PRO A 2 10.80 2.54 41.59
CA PRO A 2 11.84 1.97 40.75
C PRO A 2 11.41 2.00 39.28
N THR A 3 12.16 2.72 38.47
CA THR A 3 12.05 2.73 37.01
C THR A 3 12.33 1.31 36.50
N ALA A 4 11.33 0.64 35.92
CA ALA A 4 11.52 -0.68 35.32
C ALA A 4 12.64 -0.61 34.28
N ALA A 5 13.68 -1.45 34.46
CA ALA A 5 14.78 -1.53 33.53
C ALA A 5 14.24 -1.90 32.14
N LEU A 6 14.56 -1.09 31.13
CA LEU A 6 14.17 -1.34 29.75
C LEU A 6 14.73 -2.69 29.30
N SER A 7 13.89 -3.47 28.63
CA SER A 7 14.28 -4.72 27.97
C SER A 7 15.49 -4.49 27.07
N GLU A 8 16.37 -5.48 26.97
CA GLU A 8 17.56 -5.45 26.12
C GLU A 8 17.22 -5.01 24.67
N LYS A 9 16.09 -5.49 24.14
CA LYS A 9 15.56 -5.13 22.82
C LYS A 9 15.20 -3.64 22.70
N ASP A 10 14.69 -3.03 23.77
CA ASP A 10 14.35 -1.61 23.80
C ASP A 10 15.61 -0.74 23.87
N GLN A 11 16.64 -1.21 24.57
CA GLN A 11 17.93 -0.53 24.64
C GLN A 11 18.65 -0.57 23.28
N ASP A 12 18.63 -1.71 22.59
CA ASP A 12 19.21 -1.86 21.25
C ASP A 12 18.46 -1.01 20.22
N ARG A 13 17.12 -0.98 20.28
CA ARG A 13 16.32 -0.09 19.44
C ARG A 13 16.69 1.37 19.68
N LYS A 14 16.85 1.82 20.94
CA LYS A 14 17.22 3.20 21.25
C LYS A 14 18.60 3.56 20.71
N LYS A 15 19.59 2.67 20.88
CA LYS A 15 20.94 2.85 20.33
C LYS A 15 20.92 2.92 18.80
N LEU A 16 20.13 2.06 18.15
CA LEU A 16 19.96 2.07 16.70
C LEU A 16 19.28 3.35 16.22
N LEU A 17 18.20 3.80 16.87
CA LEU A 17 17.53 5.04 16.51
C LEU A 17 18.45 6.26 16.69
N ALA A 18 19.23 6.30 17.77
CA ALA A 18 20.22 7.35 17.99
C ALA A 18 21.33 7.33 16.93
N SER A 19 21.78 6.15 16.49
CA SER A 19 22.81 6.04 15.44
C SER A 19 22.30 6.38 14.03
N LEU A 20 20.98 6.25 13.81
CA LEU A 20 20.31 6.63 12.56
C LEU A 20 19.82 8.08 12.54
N HIS A 21 19.78 8.76 13.69
CA HIS A 21 19.41 10.17 13.78
C HIS A 21 20.35 11.00 12.88
N ASP A 22 19.76 11.89 12.08
CA ASP A 22 20.44 12.73 11.07
C ASP A 22 21.21 11.98 9.96
N ARG A 23 20.99 10.66 9.82
CA ARG A 23 21.54 9.89 8.70
C ARG A 23 20.49 9.62 7.64
N THR A 24 20.81 9.93 6.39
CA THR A 24 19.99 9.49 5.25
C THR A 24 20.21 8.00 5.00
N VAL A 25 19.23 7.18 5.34
CA VAL A 25 19.22 5.75 4.98
C VAL A 25 18.67 5.61 3.58
N ARG A 26 19.52 5.20 2.63
CA ARG A 26 19.10 4.91 1.26
C ARG A 26 18.69 3.44 1.16
N VAL A 27 17.41 3.19 0.89
CA VAL A 27 16.94 1.84 0.54
C VAL A 27 17.61 1.44 -0.78
N ARG A 28 18.33 0.30 -0.76
CA ARG A 28 18.98 -0.24 -1.96
C ARG A 28 17.93 -0.67 -2.99
N ASN A 29 18.33 -0.76 -4.26
CA ASN A 29 17.44 -1.24 -5.31
C ASN A 29 16.91 -2.63 -4.96
N LEU A 30 15.60 -2.72 -4.69
CA LEU A 30 14.95 -3.98 -4.31
C LEU A 30 14.53 -4.82 -5.52
N ARG A 31 14.55 -4.28 -6.75
CA ARG A 31 14.12 -5.00 -7.95
C ARG A 31 14.81 -6.37 -8.13
N PRO A 32 16.12 -6.54 -7.85
CA PRO A 32 16.78 -7.85 -7.96
C PRO A 32 16.15 -8.91 -7.05
N LEU A 33 15.58 -8.52 -5.90
CA LEU A 33 14.93 -9.45 -4.96
C LEU A 33 13.58 -9.96 -5.45
N PHE A 34 12.99 -9.32 -6.47
CA PHE A 34 11.66 -9.65 -6.99
C PHE A 34 11.70 -10.18 -8.43
N GLN A 35 12.87 -10.55 -8.96
CA GLN A 35 13.00 -11.02 -10.36
C GLN A 35 12.17 -12.27 -10.66
N GLU A 36 12.08 -13.19 -9.70
CA GLU A 36 11.31 -14.43 -9.83
C GLU A 36 9.84 -14.26 -9.42
N TRP A 37 9.46 -13.08 -8.93
CA TRP A 37 8.10 -12.83 -8.52
C TRP A 37 7.20 -12.81 -9.76
N LEU A 38 6.20 -13.69 -9.81
CA LEU A 38 5.25 -13.77 -10.91
C LEU A 38 4.46 -12.45 -11.01
N THR A 39 4.82 -11.57 -11.95
CA THR A 39 4.20 -10.27 -12.19
C THR A 39 3.07 -10.34 -13.21
N LYS A 40 2.24 -11.38 -13.18
CA LYS A 40 1.08 -11.37 -14.07
C LYS A 40 0.12 -10.29 -13.60
N VAL A 41 -0.36 -9.48 -14.54
CA VAL A 41 -1.35 -8.43 -14.31
C VAL A 41 -2.62 -8.82 -15.04
N SER A 42 -3.78 -8.57 -14.42
CA SER A 42 -5.08 -8.78 -15.06
C SER A 42 -5.17 -7.97 -16.37
N PRO A 43 -5.74 -8.53 -17.45
CA PRO A 43 -5.99 -7.78 -18.69
C PRO A 43 -7.01 -6.64 -18.50
N TYR A 44 -7.69 -6.59 -17.36
CA TYR A 44 -8.68 -5.56 -17.04
C TYR A 44 -8.11 -4.37 -16.25
N LEU A 45 -6.79 -4.22 -16.16
CA LEU A 45 -6.14 -3.16 -15.39
C LEU A 45 -6.68 -1.77 -15.71
N ASP A 46 -6.70 -1.40 -16.98
CA ASP A 46 -7.07 -0.03 -17.38
C ASP A 46 -8.53 0.26 -17.04
N ARG A 47 -9.42 -0.69 -17.35
CA ARG A 47 -10.83 -0.64 -16.94
C ARG A 47 -10.98 -0.53 -15.42
N MET A 48 -10.19 -1.26 -14.65
CA MET A 48 -10.22 -1.19 -13.18
C MET A 48 -9.79 0.17 -12.65
N ARG A 49 -8.77 0.80 -13.26
CA ARG A 49 -8.32 2.15 -12.88
C ARG A 49 -9.39 3.20 -13.17
N GLU A 50 -10.04 3.10 -14.33
CA GLU A 50 -11.14 3.98 -14.72
C GLU A 50 -12.31 3.85 -13.74
N ASP A 51 -12.80 2.63 -13.51
CA ASP A 51 -13.92 2.34 -12.61
C ASP A 51 -13.65 2.90 -11.19
N ILE A 52 -12.47 2.63 -10.62
CA ILE A 52 -12.11 3.09 -9.27
C ILE A 52 -11.94 4.60 -9.20
N THR A 53 -11.31 5.21 -10.20
CA THR A 53 -11.10 6.66 -10.22
C THR A 53 -12.44 7.40 -10.29
N ALA A 54 -13.36 6.91 -11.13
CA ALA A 54 -14.71 7.43 -11.24
C ALA A 54 -15.49 7.24 -9.94
N TRP A 55 -15.45 6.03 -9.36
CA TRP A 55 -16.13 5.73 -8.10
C TRP A 55 -15.62 6.60 -6.94
N LEU A 56 -14.30 6.72 -6.77
CA LEU A 56 -13.70 7.58 -5.75
C LEU A 56 -14.12 9.04 -5.89
N GLY A 57 -14.18 9.55 -7.13
CA GLY A 57 -14.62 10.91 -7.42
C GLY A 57 -16.09 11.18 -7.07
N ASN A 58 -16.93 10.14 -7.09
CA ASN A 58 -18.34 10.23 -6.70
C ASN A 58 -18.57 9.95 -5.21
N ALA A 59 -17.74 9.08 -4.60
CA ALA A 59 -17.93 8.61 -3.24
C ALA A 59 -17.34 9.54 -2.17
N LEU A 60 -16.34 10.34 -2.51
CA LEU A 60 -15.62 11.17 -1.55
C LEU A 60 -15.56 12.63 -2.00
N PRO A 61 -15.65 13.60 -1.06
CA PRO A 61 -15.43 14.99 -1.37
C PRO A 61 -13.98 15.23 -1.81
N ALA A 62 -13.77 16.30 -2.57
CA ALA A 62 -12.44 16.73 -2.96
C ALA A 62 -11.57 17.04 -1.72
N GLY A 63 -10.30 16.62 -1.75
CA GLY A 63 -9.36 16.88 -0.69
C GLY A 63 -8.22 15.86 -0.63
N LYS A 64 -7.34 16.03 0.36
CA LYS A 64 -6.11 15.23 0.52
C LYS A 64 -6.37 13.72 0.58
N VAL A 65 -7.49 13.30 1.15
CA VAL A 65 -7.86 11.88 1.25
C VAL A 65 -8.18 11.31 -0.15
N LEU A 66 -8.99 12.02 -0.94
CA LEU A 66 -9.31 11.60 -2.30
C LEU A 66 -8.05 11.53 -3.17
N ASP A 67 -7.18 12.53 -3.06
CA ASP A 67 -5.91 12.57 -3.80
C ASP A 67 -4.99 11.41 -3.41
N ALA A 68 -4.88 11.12 -2.11
CA ALA A 68 -4.10 10.00 -1.61
C ALA A 68 -4.64 8.64 -2.09
N LEU A 69 -5.97 8.46 -2.08
CA LEU A 69 -6.60 7.22 -2.55
C LEU A 69 -6.43 7.03 -4.06
N LYS A 70 -6.54 8.09 -4.85
CA LYS A 70 -6.23 8.06 -6.29
C LYS A 70 -4.76 7.73 -6.54
N ALA A 71 -3.84 8.36 -5.82
CA ALA A 71 -2.41 8.11 -5.93
C ALA A 71 -1.99 6.69 -5.52
N SER A 72 -2.81 6.01 -4.71
CA SER A 72 -2.54 4.63 -4.25
C SER A 72 -2.79 3.56 -5.33
N ASP A 73 -3.43 3.91 -6.45
CA ASP A 73 -3.66 3.03 -7.61
C ASP A 73 -4.21 1.64 -7.23
N PHE A 74 -5.38 1.64 -6.59
CA PHE A 74 -6.06 0.41 -6.20
C PHE A 74 -6.41 -0.48 -7.40
N GLY A 75 -6.57 0.09 -8.59
CA GLY A 75 -6.76 -0.68 -9.83
C GLY A 75 -5.57 -1.61 -10.10
N TYR A 76 -4.35 -1.08 -9.98
CA TYR A 76 -3.13 -1.88 -10.09
C TYR A 76 -2.97 -2.89 -8.96
N PHE A 77 -3.31 -2.51 -7.73
CA PHE A 77 -3.32 -3.44 -6.59
C PHE A 77 -4.22 -4.65 -6.86
N GLY A 78 -5.47 -4.44 -7.28
CA GLY A 78 -6.39 -5.52 -7.59
C GLY A 78 -5.90 -6.39 -8.74
N ALA A 79 -5.47 -5.76 -9.84
CA ALA A 79 -5.04 -6.44 -11.05
C ALA A 79 -3.79 -7.31 -10.87
N THR A 80 -2.90 -6.95 -9.93
CA THR A 80 -1.69 -7.72 -9.60
C THR A 80 -1.95 -8.80 -8.55
N ARG A 81 -2.89 -8.58 -7.62
CA ARG A 81 -3.26 -9.56 -6.59
C ARG A 81 -4.12 -10.70 -7.13
N TRP A 82 -5.04 -10.41 -8.05
CA TRP A 82 -5.94 -11.40 -8.63
C TRP A 82 -5.93 -11.37 -10.16
N PRO A 83 -4.78 -11.66 -10.80
CA PRO A 83 -4.59 -11.46 -12.24
C PRO A 83 -5.47 -12.36 -13.12
N TYR A 84 -5.98 -13.46 -12.59
CA TYR A 84 -6.82 -14.42 -13.30
C TYR A 84 -8.31 -14.28 -12.97
N ALA A 85 -8.69 -13.38 -12.07
CA ALA A 85 -10.09 -13.22 -11.69
C ALA A 85 -10.89 -12.62 -12.86
N PRO A 86 -12.10 -13.15 -13.14
CA PRO A 86 -13.05 -12.47 -14.02
C PRO A 86 -13.33 -11.05 -13.52
N PHE A 87 -13.57 -10.14 -14.45
CA PHE A 87 -13.68 -8.71 -14.16
C PHE A 87 -14.63 -8.40 -13.00
N GLU A 88 -15.82 -8.99 -12.96
CA GLU A 88 -16.81 -8.71 -11.91
C GLU A 88 -16.29 -9.07 -10.50
N LYS A 89 -15.62 -10.22 -10.36
CA LYS A 89 -15.04 -10.63 -9.08
C LYS A 89 -13.87 -9.74 -8.69
N LEU A 90 -13.00 -9.45 -9.66
CA LEU A 90 -11.86 -8.53 -9.50
C LEU A 90 -12.33 -7.15 -9.00
N ARG A 91 -13.40 -6.64 -9.62
CA ARG A 91 -13.99 -5.34 -9.28
C ARG A 91 -14.49 -5.31 -7.84
N VAL A 92 -15.26 -6.32 -7.42
CA VAL A 92 -15.78 -6.42 -6.04
C VAL A 92 -14.66 -6.44 -5.01
N VAL A 93 -13.65 -7.32 -5.17
CA VAL A 93 -12.56 -7.44 -4.19
C VAL A 93 -11.69 -6.19 -4.15
N THR A 94 -11.56 -5.48 -5.26
CA THR A 94 -10.79 -4.23 -5.29
C THR A 94 -11.54 -3.09 -4.61
N TYR A 95 -12.85 -2.96 -4.82
CA TYR A 95 -13.66 -2.00 -4.06
C TYR A 95 -13.62 -2.27 -2.55
N LEU A 96 -13.69 -3.55 -2.16
CA LEU A 96 -13.53 -3.93 -0.75
C LEU A 96 -12.17 -3.49 -0.21
N ALA A 97 -11.09 -3.67 -0.97
CA ALA A 97 -9.77 -3.19 -0.57
C ALA A 97 -9.74 -1.67 -0.38
N VAL A 98 -10.31 -0.91 -1.34
CA VAL A 98 -10.40 0.56 -1.21
C VAL A 98 -11.15 0.96 0.06
N TRP A 99 -12.26 0.29 0.36
CA TRP A 99 -13.04 0.54 1.58
C TRP A 99 -12.24 0.29 2.86
N VAL A 100 -11.49 -0.82 2.95
CA VAL A 100 -10.64 -1.14 4.11
C VAL A 100 -9.59 -0.06 4.39
N TYR A 101 -9.06 0.57 3.35
CA TYR A 101 -8.06 1.63 3.47
C TYR A 101 -8.64 3.05 3.45
N SER A 102 -9.95 3.18 3.23
CA SER A 102 -10.62 4.47 3.31
C SER A 102 -10.80 4.88 4.78
N PRO A 103 -10.53 6.14 5.15
CA PRO A 103 -10.83 6.63 6.48
C PRO A 103 -12.35 6.76 6.60
N THR A 104 -12.98 5.79 7.24
CA THR A 104 -14.36 5.92 7.77
C THR A 104 -14.42 6.96 8.87
#